data_AF-A0A1E8UFI6-F1
#
_entry.id   AF-A0A1E8UFI6-F1
#
_cell.length_a   1.000
_cell.length_b   1.000
_cell.length_c   1.000
_cell.angle_alpha   90.00
_cell.angle_beta   90.00
_cell.angle_gamma   90.00
#
_symmetry.space_group_name_H-M   'P 1'
#
loop_
_entity.id
_entity.type
_entity.pdbx_description
1 polymer ?
#
loop_
_entity_poly.entity_id
_entity_poly.type
_entity_poly.pdbx_seq_one_letter_code
_entity_poly.pdbx_strand_id
1 'polypeptide(L)'
;MTPEQLLARAPHEFNTSGGVLGAVKQAPQNLLIALLKLYRTIVSPLYGDVCRYFPSCSAYALEAVTVHGAVRGLGLSVMRLLRCHPWAAGGIDRIPGGGREFPTLATTPRIVLLNHPNLVREYTHDCQARHHAAQGANAR
;
A
#
# COMPACT_ATOMS: atom_id res chain seq x y z
N MET A 1 -1.27 -16.51 12.88
CA MET A 1 -1.55 -15.92 11.56
C MET A 1 -0.22 -15.74 10.82
N THR A 2 -0.11 -16.20 9.57
CA THR A 2 1.10 -16.01 8.74
C THR A 2 1.07 -14.67 7.99
N PRO A 3 2.21 -14.14 7.50
CA PRO A 3 2.24 -12.92 6.69
C PRO A 3 1.33 -12.97 5.45
N GLU A 4 1.27 -14.12 4.77
CA GLU A 4 0.38 -14.34 3.62
C GLU A 4 -1.10 -14.26 4.01
N GLN A 5 -1.48 -14.88 5.13
CA GLN A 5 -2.85 -14.80 5.66
C GLN A 5 -3.22 -13.35 6.03
N LEU A 6 -2.27 -12.61 6.57
CA LEU A 6 -2.45 -11.20 6.90
C LEU A 6 -2.68 -10.36 5.64
N LEU A 7 -1.85 -10.52 4.62
CA LEU A 7 -2.01 -9.83 3.34
C LEU A 7 -3.32 -10.19 2.63
N ALA A 8 -3.78 -11.44 2.75
CA ALA A 8 -5.06 -11.89 2.20
C ALA A 8 -6.28 -11.26 2.92
N ARG A 9 -6.14 -10.90 4.19
CA ARG A 9 -7.16 -10.23 5.00
C ARG A 9 -7.20 -8.71 4.76
N ALA A 10 -6.11 -8.13 4.27
CA ALA A 10 -5.97 -6.70 4.12
C ALA A 10 -7.00 -6.11 3.13
N PRO A 11 -7.62 -4.96 3.46
CA PRO A 11 -8.55 -4.30 2.56
C PRO A 11 -7.87 -3.88 1.24
N HIS A 12 -8.68 -3.84 0.19
CA HIS A 12 -8.27 -3.27 -1.09
C HIS A 12 -8.06 -1.76 -0.99
N GLU A 13 -7.30 -1.21 -1.93
CA GLU A 13 -6.89 0.21 -1.94
C GLU A 13 -8.01 1.17 -2.34
N PHE A 14 -9.11 0.65 -2.89
CA PHE A 14 -10.23 1.45 -3.37
C PHE A 14 -10.99 2.11 -2.24
N ASN A 15 -11.34 3.38 -2.44
CA ASN A 15 -12.17 4.11 -1.51
C ASN A 15 -13.65 3.95 -1.88
N THR A 16 -14.46 3.43 -0.97
CA THR A 16 -15.92 3.32 -1.12
C THR A 16 -16.59 4.32 -0.19
N SER A 17 -17.10 5.42 -0.73
CA SER A 17 -17.97 6.35 0.00
C SER A 17 -19.44 5.96 -0.14
N GLY A 18 -20.21 6.11 0.94
CA GLY A 18 -21.63 5.75 0.99
C GLY A 18 -22.59 6.72 0.29
N GLY A 19 -22.14 7.51 -0.70
CA GLY A 19 -23.01 8.48 -1.37
C GLY A 19 -22.45 9.02 -2.70
N VAL A 20 -23.34 9.54 -3.55
CA VAL A 20 -23.04 9.96 -4.94
C VAL A 20 -21.96 11.05 -5.00
N LEU A 21 -22.05 12.07 -4.13
CA LEU A 21 -21.05 13.15 -4.09
C LEU A 21 -19.66 12.64 -3.67
N GLY A 22 -19.61 11.67 -2.76
CA GLY A 22 -18.37 11.00 -2.37
C GLY A 22 -17.80 10.19 -3.53
N ALA A 23 -18.66 9.45 -4.24
CA ALA A 23 -18.26 8.63 -5.37
C ALA A 23 -17.64 9.48 -6.48
N VAL A 24 -18.22 10.63 -6.81
CA VAL A 24 -17.67 11.57 -7.79
C VAL A 24 -16.32 12.12 -7.34
N LYS A 25 -16.18 12.50 -6.07
CA LYS A 25 -14.91 13.02 -5.53
C LYS A 25 -13.79 11.97 -5.51
N GLN A 26 -14.14 10.69 -5.32
CA GLN A 26 -13.19 9.59 -5.23
C GLN A 26 -12.91 8.90 -6.57
N ALA A 27 -13.78 9.10 -7.57
CA ALA A 27 -13.64 8.55 -8.91
C ALA A 27 -12.23 8.71 -9.51
N PRO A 28 -11.59 9.90 -9.51
CA PRO A 28 -10.25 10.03 -10.10
C PRO A 28 -9.19 9.22 -9.34
N GLN A 29 -9.30 9.12 -8.01
CA GLN A 29 -8.39 8.33 -7.20
C GLN A 29 -8.54 6.83 -7.51
N ASN A 30 -9.78 6.33 -7.52
CA ASN A 30 -10.07 4.93 -7.79
C ASN A 30 -9.70 4.54 -9.23
N LEU A 31 -9.91 5.44 -10.20
CA LEU A 31 -9.49 5.22 -11.59
C LEU A 31 -7.97 5.08 -11.68
N LEU A 32 -7.20 5.97 -11.06
CA LEU A 32 -5.74 5.88 -11.04
C LEU A 32 -5.26 4.58 -10.36
N ILE A 33 -5.88 4.19 -9.24
CA ILE A 33 -5.58 2.93 -8.56
C ILE A 33 -5.83 1.74 -9.50
N ALA A 34 -6.96 1.71 -10.21
CA ALA A 34 -7.28 0.65 -11.15
C ALA A 34 -6.24 0.57 -12.29
N LEU A 35 -5.88 1.72 -12.88
CA LEU A 35 -4.86 1.80 -13.93
C LEU A 35 -3.49 1.33 -13.44
N LEU A 36 -3.05 1.75 -12.25
CA LEU A 36 -1.77 1.34 -11.67
C LEU A 36 -1.75 -0.16 -11.34
N LYS A 37 -2.86 -0.72 -10.85
CA LYS A 37 -2.98 -2.17 -10.61
C LYS A 37 -2.94 -2.95 -11.92
N LEU A 38 -3.68 -2.51 -12.94
CA LEU A 38 -3.67 -3.12 -14.28
C LEU A 38 -2.26 -3.08 -14.90
N TYR A 39 -1.58 -1.94 -14.79
CA TYR A 39 -0.20 -1.79 -15.22
C TYR A 39 0.71 -2.78 -14.49
N ARG A 40 0.59 -2.92 -13.17
CA ARG A 40 1.39 -3.88 -12.40
C ARG A 40 1.12 -5.33 -12.79
N THR A 41 -0.12 -5.71 -13.07
CA THR A 41 -0.44 -7.11 -13.43
C THR A 41 -0.01 -7.46 -14.85
N ILE A 42 -0.08 -6.51 -15.80
CA ILE A 42 0.22 -6.77 -17.21
C ILE A 42 1.67 -6.44 -17.55
N VAL A 43 2.16 -5.27 -17.13
CA VAL A 43 3.45 -4.72 -17.58
C VAL A 43 4.60 -5.15 -16.67
N SER A 44 4.38 -5.25 -15.36
CA SER A 44 5.45 -5.63 -14.42
C SER A 44 6.12 -6.99 -14.74
N PRO A 45 5.39 -8.04 -15.16
CA PRO A 45 6.01 -9.31 -15.54
C PRO A 45 6.91 -9.21 -16.78
N LEU A 46 6.63 -8.24 -17.67
CA LEU A 46 7.34 -8.05 -18.93
C LEU A 46 8.58 -7.17 -18.77
N TYR A 47 8.57 -6.22 -17.83
CA TYR A 47 9.59 -5.19 -17.70
C TYR A 47 10.64 -5.45 -16.60
N GLY A 48 10.34 -6.34 -15.65
CA GLY A 48 11.25 -6.71 -14.56
C GLY A 48 11.56 -5.57 -13.57
N ASP A 49 12.55 -5.78 -12.71
CA ASP A 49 12.96 -4.85 -11.65
C ASP A 49 13.98 -3.81 -12.15
N VAL A 50 13.52 -2.87 -12.98
CA VAL A 50 14.34 -1.75 -13.47
C VAL A 50 14.45 -0.59 -12.47
N CYS A 51 13.64 -0.60 -11.41
CA CYS A 51 13.56 0.50 -10.48
C CYS A 51 14.80 0.55 -9.59
N ARG A 52 15.47 1.70 -9.58
CA ARG A 52 16.71 1.89 -8.81
C ARG A 52 16.47 2.06 -7.32
N TYR A 53 15.24 2.33 -6.93
CA TYR A 53 14.86 2.50 -5.55
C TYR A 53 13.77 1.52 -5.11
N PHE A 54 13.73 1.27 -3.80
CA PHE A 54 12.71 0.47 -3.13
C PHE A 54 11.74 1.37 -2.33
N PRO A 55 10.42 1.13 -2.38
CA PRO A 55 9.73 0.20 -3.27
C PRO A 55 9.77 0.68 -4.74
N SER A 56 9.41 -0.20 -5.69
CA SER A 56 9.42 0.12 -7.13
C SER A 56 8.55 1.33 -7.47
N CYS A 57 8.82 2.02 -8.57
CA CYS A 57 8.10 3.24 -8.93
C CYS A 57 6.58 3.06 -9.02
N SER A 58 6.12 1.91 -9.55
CA SER A 58 4.69 1.59 -9.61
C SER A 58 4.10 1.25 -8.24
N ALA A 59 4.87 0.63 -7.35
CA ALA A 59 4.46 0.34 -5.97
C ALA A 59 4.35 1.63 -5.15
N TYR A 60 5.37 2.50 -5.27
CA TYR A 60 5.38 3.83 -4.70
C TYR A 60 4.20 4.65 -5.21
N ALA A 61 3.92 4.61 -6.51
CA ALA A 61 2.81 5.37 -7.10
C ALA A 61 1.45 4.92 -6.58
N LEU A 62 1.22 3.61 -6.52
CA LEU A 62 -0.02 3.04 -6.00
C LEU A 62 -0.22 3.41 -4.52
N GLU A 63 0.84 3.34 -3.71
CA GLU A 63 0.79 3.76 -2.31
C GLU A 63 0.55 5.28 -2.18
N ALA A 64 1.28 6.11 -2.93
CA ALA A 64 1.15 7.56 -2.89
C ALA A 64 -0.26 8.01 -3.24
N VAL A 65 -0.87 7.43 -4.28
CA VAL A 65 -2.28 7.71 -4.66
C VAL A 65 -3.24 7.23 -3.58
N THR A 66 -2.98 6.09 -2.93
CA THR A 66 -3.82 5.56 -1.85
C THR A 66 -3.81 6.47 -0.61
N VAL A 67 -2.63 6.96 -0.21
CA VAL A 67 -2.43 7.78 1.00
C VAL A 67 -2.78 9.25 0.77
N HIS A 68 -2.33 9.85 -0.33
CA HIS A 68 -2.46 11.30 -0.59
C HIS A 68 -3.61 11.68 -1.54
N GLY A 69 -4.29 10.70 -2.14
CA GLY A 69 -5.32 10.95 -3.15
C GLY A 69 -4.74 11.18 -4.55
N ALA A 70 -5.62 11.45 -5.52
CA ALA A 70 -5.26 11.53 -6.94
C ALA A 70 -4.20 12.59 -7.24
N VAL A 71 -4.43 13.85 -6.85
CA VAL A 71 -3.58 14.98 -7.27
C VAL A 71 -2.20 14.92 -6.62
N ARG A 72 -2.15 14.90 -5.28
CA ARG A 72 -0.88 14.90 -4.53
C ARG A 72 -0.14 13.57 -4.69
N GLY A 73 -0.86 12.45 -4.74
CA GLY A 73 -0.27 11.14 -5.02
C GLY A 73 0.37 11.06 -6.41
N LEU A 74 -0.30 11.57 -7.44
CA LEU A 74 0.25 11.63 -8.80
C LEU A 74 1.51 12.52 -8.84
N GLY A 75 1.48 13.71 -8.22
CA GLY A 75 2.64 14.61 -8.17
C GLY A 75 3.87 13.95 -7.53
N LEU A 76 3.69 13.27 -6.40
CA LEU A 76 4.76 12.50 -5.74
C LEU A 76 5.28 11.36 -6.65
N SER A 77 4.38 10.69 -7.36
CA SER A 77 4.72 9.59 -8.27
C SER A 77 5.53 10.06 -9.47
N VAL A 78 5.14 11.18 -10.08
CA VAL A 78 5.85 11.75 -11.23
C VAL A 78 7.24 12.22 -10.81
N MET A 79 7.34 12.96 -9.71
CA MET A 79 8.64 13.38 -9.18
C MET A 79 9.56 12.19 -8.84
N ARG A 80 8.97 11.08 -8.40
CA ARG A 80 9.70 9.84 -8.15
C ARG A 80 10.21 9.19 -9.44
N LEU A 81 9.38 9.13 -10.47
CA LEU A 81 9.76 8.59 -11.79
C LEU A 81 10.91 9.39 -12.40
N LEU A 82 10.86 10.73 -12.34
CA LEU A 82 11.91 11.60 -12.87
C LEU A 82 13.27 11.38 -12.17
N ARG A 83 13.25 11.06 -10.86
CA ARG A 83 14.46 10.72 -10.09
C ARG A 83 14.94 9.28 -10.32
N CYS A 84 14.09 8.40 -10.83
CA CYS A 84 14.42 7.00 -11.06
C CYS A 84 15.00 6.82 -12.47
N HIS A 85 16.31 7.01 -12.59
CA HIS A 85 17.07 6.79 -13.83
C HIS A 85 18.28 5.88 -13.58
N PRO A 86 18.92 5.32 -14.63
CA PRO A 86 20.00 4.33 -14.48
C PRO A 86 21.21 4.81 -13.66
N TRP A 87 21.48 6.11 -13.70
CA TRP A 87 22.57 6.75 -12.94
C TRP A 87 22.19 7.18 -11.51
N ALA A 88 20.97 6.88 -11.04
CA ALA A 88 20.60 7.18 -9.67
C ALA A 88 21.34 6.25 -8.70
N ALA A 89 21.78 6.77 -7.55
CA ALA A 89 22.41 5.94 -6.51
C ALA A 89 21.49 4.81 -6.03
N GLY A 90 20.18 5.09 -5.99
CA GLY A 90 19.15 4.18 -5.49
C GLY A 90 18.93 4.31 -3.99
N GLY A 91 18.22 3.34 -3.42
CA GLY A 91 17.97 3.26 -1.98
C GLY A 91 16.49 3.14 -1.62
N ILE A 92 16.18 3.33 -0.34
CA ILE A 92 14.81 3.29 0.19
C ILE A 92 14.24 4.71 0.19
N ASP A 93 13.13 4.93 -0.52
CA ASP A 93 12.39 6.20 -0.45
C ASP A 93 10.97 5.87 -0.02
N ARG A 94 10.61 6.38 1.16
CA ARG A 94 9.27 6.20 1.69
C ARG A 94 8.43 7.38 1.25
N ILE A 95 7.16 7.11 0.96
CA ILE A 95 6.22 8.21 0.77
C ILE A 95 6.20 9.07 2.06
N PRO A 96 6.14 10.40 1.93
CA PRO A 96 5.93 11.25 3.10
C PRO A 96 4.59 10.92 3.75
N GLY A 97 4.50 11.07 5.08
CA GLY A 97 3.25 10.91 5.81
C GLY A 97 2.15 11.79 5.21
N GLY A 98 0.96 11.21 5.02
CA GLY A 98 -0.23 11.93 4.55
C GLY A 98 -1.26 12.10 5.67
N GLY A 99 -2.33 12.84 5.38
CA GLY A 99 -3.43 13.04 6.34
C GLY A 99 -4.32 11.81 6.55
N ARG A 100 -4.04 10.68 5.88
CA ARG A 100 -4.74 9.40 6.09
C ARG A 100 -3.88 8.49 6.95
N GLU A 101 -4.37 8.20 8.14
CA GLU A 101 -3.77 7.24 9.05
C GLU A 101 -4.46 5.89 8.97
N PHE A 102 -3.67 4.82 9.11
CA PHE A 102 -4.16 3.45 9.09
C PHE A 102 -3.74 2.73 10.38
N PRO A 103 -4.52 2.87 11.46
CA PRO A 103 -4.10 2.42 12.79
C PRO A 103 -4.15 0.90 12.97
N THR A 104 -4.87 0.17 12.11
CA THR A 104 -5.13 -1.27 12.32
C THR A 104 -5.07 -2.06 11.03
N LEU A 105 -4.79 -3.36 11.13
CA LEU A 105 -4.80 -4.27 9.98
C LEU A 105 -6.11 -4.24 9.17
N ALA A 106 -7.25 -4.01 9.84
CA ALA A 106 -8.55 -3.95 9.19
C ALA A 106 -8.72 -2.72 8.29
N THR A 107 -7.95 -1.65 8.55
CA THR A 107 -8.02 -0.38 7.81
C THR A 107 -6.82 -0.16 6.90
N THR A 108 -5.68 -0.82 7.14
CA THR A 108 -4.45 -0.64 6.35
C THR A 108 -4.55 -1.29 4.97
N PRO A 109 -4.45 -0.51 3.86
CA PRO A 109 -4.52 -1.04 2.51
C PRO A 109 -3.40 -2.03 2.23
N ARG A 110 -3.69 -3.06 1.41
CA ARG A 110 -2.71 -4.08 1.04
C ARG A 110 -1.41 -3.51 0.48
N ILE A 111 -1.47 -2.48 -0.38
CA ILE A 111 -0.24 -1.87 -0.94
C ILE A 111 0.68 -1.26 0.14
N VAL A 112 0.12 -0.69 1.21
CA VAL A 112 0.91 -0.13 2.32
C VAL A 112 1.63 -1.27 3.04
N LEU A 113 0.94 -2.38 3.31
CA LEU A 113 1.57 -3.55 3.94
C LEU A 113 2.70 -4.14 3.07
N LEU A 114 2.52 -4.19 1.75
CA LEU A 114 3.52 -4.69 0.82
C LEU A 114 4.79 -3.82 0.80
N ASN A 115 4.63 -2.50 0.89
CA ASN A 115 5.76 -1.57 0.84
C ASN A 115 6.44 -1.39 2.22
N HIS A 116 5.76 -1.76 3.32
CA HIS A 116 6.25 -1.62 4.70
C HIS A 116 6.29 -2.98 5.42
N PRO A 117 7.29 -3.83 5.16
CA PRO A 117 7.37 -5.18 5.74
C PRO A 117 7.50 -5.20 7.27
N ASN A 118 7.92 -4.09 7.88
CA ASN A 118 7.96 -3.95 9.33
C ASN A 118 6.55 -3.90 9.95
N LEU A 119 5.58 -3.26 9.27
CA LEU A 119 4.19 -3.25 9.73
C LEU A 119 3.57 -4.65 9.70
N VAL A 120 3.88 -5.43 8.66
CA VAL A 120 3.41 -6.82 8.56
C VAL A 120 3.95 -7.66 9.72
N ARG A 121 5.23 -7.48 10.08
CA ARG A 121 5.81 -8.14 11.25
C ARG A 121 5.08 -7.74 12.53
N GLU A 122 4.96 -6.45 12.79
CA GLU A 122 4.29 -5.91 13.99
C GLU A 122 2.87 -6.48 14.16
N TYR A 123 2.03 -6.38 13.12
CA TYR A 123 0.67 -6.92 13.16
C TYR A 123 0.61 -8.44 13.31
N THR A 124 1.60 -9.17 12.77
CA THR A 124 1.70 -10.62 12.94
C THR A 124 1.98 -10.99 14.40
N HIS A 125 2.91 -10.29 15.04
CA HIS A 125 3.23 -10.48 16.46
C HIS A 125 2.03 -10.16 17.36
N ASP A 126 1.34 -9.05 17.10
CA ASP A 126 0.13 -8.66 17.83
C ASP A 126 -0.97 -9.73 17.75
N CYS A 127 -1.19 -10.28 16.55
CA CYS A 127 -2.16 -11.34 16.35
C CYS A 127 -1.78 -12.62 17.10
N GLN A 128 -0.51 -13.04 17.02
CA GLN A 128 0.00 -14.20 17.75
C GLN A 128 -0.17 -14.04 19.26
N ALA A 129 0.22 -12.89 19.82
CA ALA A 129 0.08 -12.59 21.25
C ALA A 129 -1.38 -12.69 21.73
N ARG A 130 -2.34 -12.13 20.96
CA ARG A 130 -3.77 -12.22 21.27
C ARG A 130 -4.30 -13.66 21.25
N HIS A 131 -3.84 -14.49 20.31
CA HIS A 131 -4.22 -15.90 20.26
C HIS A 131 -3.73 -16.69 21.48
N HIS A 132 -2.48 -16.49 21.91
CA HIS A 132 -1.94 -17.14 23.10
C HIS A 132 -2.67 -16.72 24.38
N ALA A 133 -3.00 -15.43 24.52
CA ALA A 133 -3.78 -14.94 25.65
C ALA A 133 -5.18 -15.57 25.72
N ALA A 134 -5.87 -15.70 24.59
CA ALA A 134 -7.19 -16.31 24.52
C ALA A 134 -7.18 -17.82 24.85
N GLN A 135 -6.17 -18.55 24.39
CA GLN A 135 -5.99 -19.97 24.72
C GLN A 135 -5.72 -20.18 26.20
N GLY A 136 -4.89 -19.34 26.82
CA GLY A 136 -4.62 -19.39 28.26
C GLY A 136 -5.83 -19.02 29.13
N ALA A 137 -6.75 -18.21 28.61
CA ALA A 137 -8.00 -17.87 29.31
C ALA A 137 -9.03 -19.00 29.25
N ASN A 138 -9.09 -19.79 28.17
CA ASN A 138 -10.01 -20.93 28.01
C ASN A 138 -9.51 -22.22 28.68
N ALA A 139 -8.24 -22.25 29.08
CA ALA A 139 -7.63 -23.38 29.78
C ALA A 139 -7.72 -23.28 31.33
N ARG A 140 -8.40 -22.24 31.85
CA ARG A 140 -8.72 -22.05 33.28
C ARG A 140 -10.22 -22.16 33.48
#